data_AF-A0A2E2K4M3-F1
#
_entry.id   AF-A0A2E2K4M3-F1
#
_cell.length_a   1.000
_cell.length_b   1.000
_cell.length_c   1.000
_cell.angle_alpha   90.00
_cell.angle_beta   90.00
_cell.angle_gamma   90.00
#
_symmetry.space_group_name_H-M   'P 1'
#
loop_
_entity.id
_entity.type
_entity.pdbx_description
1 polymer ?
#
loop_
_entity_poly.entity_id
_entity_poly.type
_entity_poly.pdbx_seq_one_letter_code
_entity_poly.pdbx_strand_id
1 'polypeptide(L)'
;MHSVNWSEIVLDKQWLEQLERQASRRFVEPVTAEEASTFVLSKLAEDDWARCKTFRGQARPTTFLYSLSARLLEEFSRQRYGRARPPEWLQQQGELWVRLWKAVCLERHSTEYVISRQQSHDVAIISNIIRAIKARLPWCGASNLPIPEEYLGESESLASDSLEDALSASHLEDTLALLAALLGDEEAFAEVETRQIEQARSALTLDDESLLMLKMHFQDGLNFASIARALNVPKHQPGRQIKQGLIKINQALEGAGLHLRSAAQALEDRL
;
A
#
# COMPACT_ATOMS: atom_id res chain seq x y z
N MET A 1 17.36 -40.10 25.84
CA MET A 1 16.51 -39.36 24.88
C MET A 1 17.28 -39.29 23.57
N HIS A 2 16.75 -39.83 22.47
CA HIS A 2 17.42 -39.72 21.18
C HIS A 2 17.45 -38.24 20.78
N SER A 3 18.65 -37.69 20.66
CA SER A 3 18.87 -36.33 20.15
C SER A 3 18.36 -36.29 18.72
N VAL A 4 17.26 -35.58 18.48
CA VAL A 4 16.75 -35.36 17.12
C VAL A 4 17.75 -34.49 16.39
N ASN A 5 18.26 -34.97 15.25
CA ASN A 5 19.17 -34.21 14.40
C ASN A 5 18.37 -33.18 13.57
N TRP A 6 18.15 -31.99 14.13
CA TRP A 6 17.32 -30.98 13.48
C TRP A 6 17.89 -30.45 12.17
N SER A 7 19.21 -30.31 12.05
CA SER A 7 19.84 -29.87 10.81
C SER A 7 19.58 -30.83 9.66
N GLU A 8 19.61 -32.14 9.91
CA GLU A 8 19.35 -33.15 8.88
C GLU A 8 17.89 -33.14 8.43
N ILE A 9 16.95 -32.92 9.36
CA ILE A 9 15.51 -32.88 9.04
C ILE A 9 15.12 -31.57 8.34
N VAL A 10 15.67 -30.43 8.76
CA VAL A 10 15.34 -29.11 8.17
C VAL A 10 15.98 -28.93 6.80
N LEU A 11 17.17 -29.51 6.58
CA LEU A 11 17.85 -29.47 5.27
C LEU A 11 17.44 -30.62 4.35
N ASP A 12 16.54 -31.50 4.79
CA ASP A 12 15.98 -32.53 3.93
C ASP A 12 15.18 -31.91 2.78
N LYS A 13 15.41 -32.42 1.57
CA LYS A 13 14.80 -31.89 0.35
C LYS A 13 13.27 -31.96 0.40
N GLN A 14 12.70 -33.03 0.93
CA GLN A 14 11.23 -33.17 0.99
C GLN A 14 10.62 -32.15 1.94
N TRP A 15 11.33 -31.82 3.03
CA TRP A 15 10.88 -30.81 3.97
C TRP A 15 10.99 -29.39 3.39
N LEU A 16 12.09 -29.06 2.70
CA LEU A 16 12.25 -27.78 2.02
C LEU A 16 11.14 -27.53 0.98
N GLU A 17 10.83 -28.52 0.15
CA GLU A 17 9.71 -28.45 -0.81
C GLU A 17 8.34 -28.31 -0.12
N GLN A 18 8.19 -28.82 1.12
CA GLN A 18 6.99 -28.59 1.91
C GLN A 18 6.91 -27.17 2.45
N LEU A 19 8.04 -26.61 2.91
CA LEU A 19 8.12 -25.24 3.38
C LEU A 19 7.80 -24.24 2.26
N GLU A 20 8.40 -24.41 1.08
CA GLU A 20 8.11 -23.59 -0.09
C GLU A 20 6.62 -23.63 -0.45
N ARG A 21 6.02 -24.83 -0.48
CA ARG A 21 4.58 -24.98 -0.70
C ARG A 21 3.73 -24.30 0.37
N GLN A 22 4.16 -24.31 1.64
CA GLN A 22 3.46 -23.57 2.70
C GLN A 22 3.56 -22.06 2.47
N ALA A 23 4.74 -21.57 2.09
CA ALA A 23 4.98 -20.15 1.83
C ALA A 23 4.20 -19.67 0.60
N SER A 24 4.28 -20.35 -0.54
CA SER A 24 3.56 -19.98 -1.76
C SER A 24 2.03 -20.06 -1.63
N ARG A 25 1.51 -20.93 -0.74
CA ARG A 25 0.08 -20.95 -0.41
C ARG A 25 -0.36 -19.70 0.37
N ARG A 26 0.54 -19.12 1.15
CA ARG A 26 0.26 -17.99 2.04
C ARG A 26 0.59 -16.64 1.40
N PHE A 27 1.66 -16.59 0.63
CA PHE A 27 2.16 -15.41 -0.06
C PHE A 27 2.05 -15.64 -1.56
N VAL A 28 1.23 -14.83 -2.22
CA VAL A 28 0.92 -14.99 -3.66
C VAL A 28 2.10 -14.56 -4.52
N GLU A 29 2.85 -13.55 -4.08
CA GLU A 29 4.04 -13.10 -4.76
C GLU A 29 5.21 -14.08 -4.55
N PRO A 30 5.83 -14.58 -5.63
CA PRO A 30 6.92 -15.56 -5.54
C PRO A 30 8.10 -15.07 -4.70
N VAL A 31 8.49 -13.81 -4.87
CA VAL A 31 9.61 -13.18 -4.14
C VAL A 31 9.31 -13.17 -2.64
N THR A 32 8.13 -12.69 -2.25
CA THR A 32 7.71 -12.68 -0.84
C THR A 32 7.64 -14.10 -0.25
N ALA A 33 7.20 -15.10 -1.03
CA ALA A 33 7.17 -16.50 -0.58
C ALA A 33 8.58 -17.08 -0.35
N GLU A 34 9.54 -16.71 -1.20
CA GLU A 34 10.95 -17.09 -1.06
C GLU A 34 11.60 -16.41 0.14
N GLU A 35 11.36 -15.11 0.33
CA GLU A 35 11.79 -14.36 1.52
C GLU A 35 11.23 -14.99 2.80
N ALA A 36 9.94 -15.34 2.81
CA ALA A 36 9.29 -15.98 3.95
C ALA A 36 9.89 -17.36 4.26
N SER A 37 10.23 -18.14 3.22
CA SER A 37 10.90 -19.43 3.39
C SER A 37 12.31 -19.26 3.97
N THR A 38 13.07 -18.29 3.46
CA THR A 38 14.41 -17.92 3.95
C THR A 38 14.36 -17.43 5.40
N PHE A 39 13.34 -16.64 5.75
CA PHE A 39 13.10 -16.19 7.12
C PHE A 39 12.84 -17.38 8.06
N VAL A 40 11.99 -18.33 7.66
CA VAL A 40 11.73 -19.53 8.46
C VAL A 40 13.00 -20.33 8.68
N LEU A 41 13.80 -20.57 7.63
CA LEU A 41 15.07 -21.28 7.75
C LEU A 41 16.03 -20.59 8.72
N SER A 42 16.18 -19.27 8.60
CA SER A 42 17.01 -18.47 9.49
C SER A 42 16.54 -18.58 10.93
N LYS A 43 15.23 -18.43 11.19
CA LYS A 43 14.63 -18.54 12.53
C LYS A 43 14.68 -19.93 13.14
N LEU A 44 14.70 -20.97 12.31
CA LEU A 44 14.89 -22.35 12.79
C LEU A 44 16.35 -22.59 13.18
N ALA A 45 17.31 -22.05 12.43
CA ALA A 45 18.74 -22.23 12.67
C ALA A 45 19.30 -21.37 13.82
N GLU A 46 18.57 -20.32 14.23
CA GLU A 46 18.92 -19.47 15.38
C GLU A 46 19.25 -20.27 16.65
N ASP A 47 20.26 -19.80 17.38
CA ASP A 47 20.70 -20.33 18.68
C ASP A 47 20.88 -21.86 18.70
N ASP A 48 21.51 -22.40 17.65
CA ASP A 48 21.72 -23.84 17.48
C ASP A 48 20.40 -24.62 17.57
N TRP A 49 19.42 -24.25 16.73
CA TRP A 49 18.11 -24.90 16.66
C TRP A 49 17.30 -24.81 17.97
N ALA A 50 17.46 -23.74 18.76
CA ALA A 50 16.83 -23.59 20.08
C ALA A 50 15.31 -23.77 20.05
N ARG A 51 14.63 -23.15 19.05
CA ARG A 51 13.18 -23.29 18.88
C ARG A 51 12.77 -24.74 18.58
N CYS A 52 13.57 -25.46 17.80
CA CYS A 52 13.33 -26.87 17.47
C CYS A 52 13.53 -27.78 18.70
N LYS A 53 14.54 -27.49 19.52
CA LYS A 53 14.84 -28.22 20.76
C LYS A 53 13.74 -28.15 21.82
N THR A 54 12.75 -27.26 21.69
CA THR A 54 11.56 -27.23 22.56
C THR A 54 10.60 -28.40 22.36
N PHE A 55 10.83 -29.22 21.33
CA PHE A 55 10.03 -30.41 21.01
C PHE A 55 9.99 -31.44 22.14
N ARG A 56 8.78 -31.83 22.55
CA ARG A 56 8.52 -32.75 23.68
C ARG A 56 8.24 -34.20 23.27
N GLY A 57 8.35 -34.56 21.99
CA GLY A 57 8.13 -35.95 21.54
C GLY A 57 6.66 -36.39 21.41
N GLN A 58 5.70 -35.48 21.53
CA GLN A 58 4.25 -35.81 21.47
C GLN A 58 3.72 -36.03 20.03
N ALA A 59 4.53 -35.72 19.02
CA ALA A 59 4.21 -35.88 17.60
C ALA A 59 5.47 -36.33 16.84
N ARG A 60 5.40 -36.55 15.51
CA ARG A 60 6.62 -36.75 14.70
C ARG A 60 7.38 -35.42 14.57
N PRO A 61 8.74 -35.41 14.53
CA PRO A 61 9.53 -34.19 14.36
C PRO A 61 9.13 -33.35 13.14
N THR A 62 8.80 -33.99 12.02
CA THR A 62 8.32 -33.31 10.80
C THR A 62 6.96 -32.64 10.99
N THR A 63 6.04 -33.27 11.71
CA THR A 63 4.74 -32.67 12.09
C THR A 63 4.92 -31.47 13.02
N PHE A 64 5.86 -31.56 13.95
CA PHE A 64 6.22 -30.44 14.80
C PHE A 64 6.81 -29.28 13.98
N LEU A 65 7.76 -29.56 13.07
CA LEU A 65 8.33 -28.56 12.18
C LEU A 65 7.27 -27.90 11.29
N TYR A 66 6.33 -28.66 10.74
CA TYR A 66 5.20 -28.12 9.96
C TYR A 66 4.41 -27.08 10.77
N SER A 67 4.15 -27.36 12.05
CA SER A 67 3.44 -26.41 12.92
C SER A 67 4.29 -25.20 13.31
N LEU A 68 5.60 -25.40 13.46
CA LEU A 68 6.54 -24.35 13.82
C LEU A 68 6.78 -23.41 12.64
N SER A 69 6.98 -23.95 11.43
CA SER A 69 7.11 -23.17 10.20
C SER A 69 5.86 -22.35 9.93
N ALA A 70 4.66 -22.90 10.12
CA ALA A 70 3.42 -22.13 9.98
C ALA A 70 3.36 -20.93 10.95
N ARG A 71 3.82 -21.09 12.20
CA ARG A 71 3.91 -19.97 13.16
C ARG A 71 4.99 -18.96 12.79
N LEU A 72 6.10 -19.41 12.23
CA LEU A 72 7.19 -18.54 11.78
C LEU A 72 6.81 -17.75 10.52
N LEU A 73 6.06 -18.35 9.58
CA LEU A 73 5.47 -17.64 8.43
C LEU A 73 4.44 -16.59 8.91
N GLU A 74 3.72 -16.87 9.98
CA GLU A 74 2.84 -15.91 10.64
C GLU A 74 3.64 -14.80 11.35
N GLU A 75 4.78 -15.11 11.96
CA GLU A 75 5.72 -14.13 12.53
C GLU A 75 6.31 -13.23 11.44
N PHE A 76 6.77 -13.79 10.32
CA PHE A 76 7.22 -13.05 9.13
C PHE A 76 6.11 -12.13 8.62
N SER A 77 4.90 -12.66 8.45
CA SER A 77 3.74 -11.90 8.03
C SER A 77 3.44 -10.75 8.99
N ARG A 78 3.60 -10.94 10.30
CA ARG A 78 3.40 -9.88 11.30
C ARG A 78 4.53 -8.86 11.33
N GLN A 79 5.76 -9.28 11.06
CA GLN A 79 6.91 -8.39 10.99
C GLN A 79 6.85 -7.51 9.74
N ARG A 80 6.46 -8.09 8.60
CA ARG A 80 6.35 -7.41 7.31
C ARG A 80 5.08 -6.56 7.18
N TYR A 81 3.94 -7.06 7.69
CA TYR A 81 2.63 -6.43 7.47
C TYR A 81 1.93 -5.96 8.76
N GLY A 82 2.54 -6.12 9.94
CA GLY A 82 1.93 -5.73 11.22
C GLY A 82 0.84 -6.69 11.73
N ARG A 83 0.12 -6.27 12.77
CA ARG A 83 -1.04 -6.99 13.34
C ARG A 83 -2.32 -6.33 12.84
N ALA A 84 -2.95 -6.87 11.80
CA ALA A 84 -4.20 -6.31 11.28
C ALA A 84 -5.31 -6.33 12.34
N ARG A 85 -5.71 -5.16 12.83
CA ARG A 85 -6.87 -4.97 13.72
C ARG A 85 -8.07 -4.51 12.89
N PRO A 86 -9.30 -4.97 13.20
CA PRO A 86 -10.49 -4.47 12.54
C PRO A 86 -10.62 -2.96 12.80
N PRO A 87 -10.81 -2.13 11.76
CA PRO A 87 -11.01 -0.69 11.93
C PRO A 87 -12.18 -0.38 12.87
N GLU A 88 -12.12 0.73 13.61
CA GLU A 88 -13.16 1.12 14.58
C GLU A 88 -14.55 1.22 13.93
N TRP A 89 -14.62 1.80 12.72
CA TRP A 89 -15.88 1.91 11.99
C TRP A 89 -16.50 0.53 11.72
N LEU A 90 -15.67 -0.49 11.53
CA LEU A 90 -16.08 -1.86 11.23
C LEU A 90 -16.54 -2.58 12.49
N GLN A 91 -15.92 -2.26 13.64
CA GLN A 91 -16.38 -2.70 14.97
C GLN A 91 -17.73 -2.08 15.33
N GLN A 92 -17.97 -0.81 14.99
CA GLN A 92 -19.24 -0.11 15.22
C GLN A 92 -20.41 -0.71 14.43
N GLN A 93 -20.15 -1.36 13.29
CA GLN A 93 -21.18 -2.07 12.51
C GLN A 93 -21.55 -3.46 13.07
N GLY A 94 -20.81 -3.96 14.06
CA GLY A 94 -21.10 -5.20 14.77
C GLY A 94 -20.34 -6.43 14.28
N GLU A 95 -20.60 -7.56 14.95
CA GLU A 95 -19.77 -8.77 14.85
C GLU A 95 -19.76 -9.40 13.45
N LEU A 96 -20.88 -9.35 12.72
CA LEU A 96 -20.98 -9.88 11.36
C LEU A 96 -20.00 -9.19 10.40
N TRP A 97 -19.87 -7.86 10.50
CA TRP A 97 -18.96 -7.09 9.66
C TRP A 97 -17.51 -7.46 9.93
N VAL A 98 -17.13 -7.55 11.22
CA VAL A 98 -15.79 -7.98 11.64
C VAL A 98 -15.47 -9.38 11.14
N ARG A 99 -16.44 -10.30 11.20
CA ARG A 99 -16.27 -11.67 10.73
C ARG A 99 -16.10 -11.76 9.22
N LEU A 100 -16.90 -11.01 8.46
CA LEU A 100 -16.80 -10.96 6.99
C LEU A 100 -15.50 -10.28 6.53
N TRP A 101 -15.06 -9.23 7.22
CA TRP A 101 -13.76 -8.59 6.98
C TRP A 101 -12.60 -9.55 7.24
N LYS A 102 -12.62 -10.32 8.34
CA LYS A 102 -11.59 -11.35 8.58
C LYS A 102 -11.57 -12.38 7.46
N ALA A 103 -12.73 -12.91 7.08
CA ALA A 103 -12.84 -13.95 6.06
C ALA A 103 -12.35 -13.46 4.68
N VAL A 104 -12.73 -12.26 4.26
CA VAL A 104 -12.42 -11.74 2.92
C VAL A 104 -11.06 -11.06 2.87
N CYS A 105 -10.70 -10.25 3.87
CA CYS A 105 -9.51 -9.40 3.82
C CYS A 105 -8.27 -10.05 4.44
N LEU A 106 -8.42 -10.85 5.51
CA LEU A 106 -7.29 -11.47 6.22
C LEU A 106 -7.08 -12.93 5.79
N GLU A 107 -8.15 -13.71 5.76
CA GLU A 107 -8.14 -15.13 5.38
C GLU A 107 -8.21 -15.32 3.87
N ARG A 108 -8.43 -14.22 3.12
CA ARG A 108 -8.43 -14.15 1.64
C ARG A 108 -9.36 -15.15 0.97
N HIS A 109 -10.46 -15.49 1.64
CA HIS A 109 -11.48 -16.33 1.03
C HIS A 109 -12.17 -15.60 -0.13
N SER A 110 -12.48 -16.35 -1.19
CA SER A 110 -13.23 -15.79 -2.32
C SER A 110 -14.61 -15.31 -1.86
N THR A 111 -15.15 -14.30 -2.53
CA THR A 111 -16.44 -13.71 -2.15
C THR A 111 -17.55 -14.75 -2.28
N GLU A 112 -17.47 -15.60 -3.31
CA GLU A 112 -18.37 -16.72 -3.55
C GLU A 112 -18.32 -17.75 -2.41
N TYR A 113 -17.11 -18.09 -1.94
CA TYR A 113 -16.93 -19.03 -0.85
C TYR A 113 -17.53 -18.49 0.46
N VAL A 114 -17.25 -17.23 0.80
CA VAL A 114 -17.77 -16.60 2.03
C VAL A 114 -19.29 -16.52 2.01
N ILE A 115 -19.89 -16.19 0.86
CA ILE A 115 -21.35 -16.16 0.68
C ILE A 115 -21.93 -17.57 0.84
N SER A 116 -21.36 -18.59 0.19
CA SER A 116 -21.88 -19.97 0.27
C SER A 116 -21.86 -20.57 1.67
N ARG A 117 -20.99 -20.06 2.55
CA ARG A 117 -20.81 -20.56 3.91
C ARG A 117 -21.79 -19.93 4.91
N GLN A 118 -22.47 -18.86 4.54
CA GLN A 118 -23.45 -18.19 5.38
C GLN A 118 -24.86 -18.69 5.10
N GLN A 119 -25.28 -19.71 5.85
CA GLN A 119 -26.57 -20.38 5.67
C GLN A 119 -27.76 -19.58 6.26
N SER A 120 -27.51 -18.57 7.09
CA SER A 120 -28.52 -17.91 7.91
C SER A 120 -28.77 -16.44 7.55
N HIS A 121 -28.01 -15.89 6.61
CA HIS A 121 -28.08 -14.48 6.23
C HIS A 121 -28.39 -14.34 4.74
N ASP A 122 -29.13 -13.30 4.39
CA ASP A 122 -29.45 -12.99 3.01
C ASP A 122 -28.16 -12.70 2.22
N VAL A 123 -28.00 -13.41 1.09
CA VAL A 123 -26.89 -13.28 0.15
C VAL A 123 -26.70 -11.84 -0.30
N ALA A 124 -27.80 -11.09 -0.49
CA ALA A 124 -27.75 -9.69 -0.87
C ALA A 124 -27.11 -8.81 0.22
N ILE A 125 -27.43 -9.07 1.50
CA ILE A 125 -26.89 -8.34 2.64
C ILE A 125 -25.39 -8.60 2.77
N ILE A 126 -24.95 -9.86 2.69
CA ILE A 126 -23.53 -10.22 2.77
C ILE A 126 -22.75 -9.57 1.62
N SER A 127 -23.27 -9.65 0.40
CA SER A 127 -22.63 -9.05 -0.78
C SER A 127 -22.48 -7.54 -0.65
N ASN A 128 -23.49 -6.87 -0.10
CA ASN A 128 -23.44 -5.42 0.16
C ASN A 128 -22.41 -5.08 1.24
N ILE A 129 -22.31 -5.87 2.32
CA ILE A 129 -21.30 -5.68 3.38
C ILE A 129 -19.89 -5.85 2.79
N ILE A 130 -19.65 -6.92 2.03
CA ILE A 130 -18.34 -7.18 1.41
C ILE A 130 -17.99 -6.06 0.43
N ARG A 131 -18.96 -5.56 -0.36
CA ARG A 131 -18.75 -4.42 -1.25
C ARG A 131 -18.38 -3.15 -0.46
N ALA A 132 -19.07 -2.85 0.63
CA ALA A 132 -18.77 -1.70 1.48
C ALA A 132 -17.38 -1.81 2.14
N ILE A 133 -17.00 -3.01 2.58
CA ILE A 133 -15.68 -3.29 3.14
C ILE A 133 -14.60 -3.06 2.08
N LYS A 134 -14.74 -3.62 0.87
CA LYS A 134 -13.76 -3.43 -0.22
C LYS A 134 -13.71 -1.99 -0.72
N ALA A 135 -14.83 -1.27 -0.72
CA ALA A 135 -14.87 0.13 -1.13
C ALA A 135 -14.15 1.05 -0.12
N ARG A 136 -14.25 0.77 1.18
CA ARG A 136 -13.59 1.54 2.24
C ARG A 136 -12.18 1.06 2.59
N LEU A 137 -11.87 -0.18 2.23
CA LEU A 137 -10.56 -0.80 2.36
C LEU A 137 -10.18 -1.34 0.98
N PRO A 138 -9.72 -0.49 0.05
CA PRO A 138 -9.33 -0.89 -1.29
C PRO A 138 -8.29 -2.02 -1.29
N TRP A 139 -7.49 -2.10 -0.24
CA TRP A 139 -6.48 -3.12 0.08
C TRP A 139 -7.03 -4.43 0.66
N CYS A 140 -8.34 -4.55 0.89
CA CYS A 140 -8.97 -5.76 1.44
C CYS A 140 -8.75 -6.97 0.52
N GLY A 141 -8.00 -7.96 1.02
CA GLY A 141 -7.74 -9.21 0.30
C GLY A 141 -6.56 -9.14 -0.68
N ALA A 142 -5.88 -8.00 -0.76
CA ALA A 142 -4.64 -7.86 -1.52
C ALA A 142 -3.51 -8.64 -0.84
N SER A 143 -2.75 -9.40 -1.63
CA SER A 143 -1.62 -10.19 -1.13
C SER A 143 -0.36 -9.38 -0.85
N ASN A 144 -0.24 -8.21 -1.48
CA ASN A 144 1.02 -7.51 -1.70
C ASN A 144 1.01 -6.04 -1.28
N LEU A 145 -0.07 -5.50 -0.71
CA LEU A 145 -0.07 -4.11 -0.26
C LEU A 145 0.37 -4.00 1.21
N PRO A 146 1.26 -3.04 1.53
CA PRO A 146 1.40 -2.57 2.90
C PRO A 146 0.03 -2.10 3.39
N ILE A 147 -0.30 -2.41 4.64
CA ILE A 147 -1.44 -1.78 5.31
C ILE A 147 -1.18 -0.25 5.29
N PRO A 148 -2.18 0.60 5.01
CA PRO A 148 -1.99 2.06 5.01
C PRO A 148 -1.37 2.57 6.31
N GLU A 149 -0.53 3.60 6.18
CA GLU A 149 0.31 4.20 7.23
C GLU A 149 -0.49 4.71 8.44
N GLU A 150 -1.76 5.05 8.26
CA GLU A 150 -2.70 5.38 9.36
C GLU A 150 -2.92 4.23 10.36
N TYR A 151 -2.48 3.01 10.02
CA TYR A 151 -2.61 1.79 10.82
C TYR A 151 -1.26 1.11 11.13
N LEU A 152 -0.11 1.71 10.78
CA LEU A 152 1.25 1.24 11.04
C LEU A 152 2.12 2.35 11.68
N GLY A 153 3.01 2.00 12.61
CA GLY A 153 3.99 2.95 13.17
C GLY A 153 5.20 3.12 12.22
N GLU A 154 5.74 4.34 12.16
CA GLU A 154 6.74 4.88 11.21
C GLU A 154 7.86 3.92 10.73
N SER A 155 8.01 3.76 9.40
CA SER A 155 9.23 4.11 8.62
C SER A 155 9.40 3.29 7.31
N GLU A 156 9.45 4.06 6.21
CA GLU A 156 10.24 3.94 4.96
C GLU A 156 9.99 2.84 3.91
N SER A 157 10.04 3.32 2.65
CA SER A 157 9.43 2.85 1.41
C SER A 157 10.47 2.36 0.41
N LEU A 158 10.14 1.35 -0.40
CA LEU A 158 10.74 1.09 -1.71
C LEU A 158 9.69 0.56 -2.69
N ALA A 159 9.67 1.17 -3.89
CA ALA A 159 8.70 0.98 -4.96
C ALA A 159 9.06 -0.15 -5.94
N SER A 160 8.05 -0.70 -6.64
CA SER A 160 8.23 -1.50 -7.86
C SER A 160 7.02 -1.35 -8.80
N ASP A 161 7.32 -1.07 -10.07
CA ASP A 161 6.42 -0.65 -11.17
C ASP A 161 5.45 -1.73 -11.69
N SER A 162 4.19 -1.31 -11.91
CA SER A 162 3.19 -1.96 -12.75
C SER A 162 2.94 -1.18 -14.06
N LEU A 163 2.44 -1.83 -15.12
CA LEU A 163 2.10 -1.21 -16.42
C LEU A 163 1.07 -0.06 -16.30
N GLU A 164 0.25 -0.11 -15.25
CA GLU A 164 -0.72 0.92 -14.87
C GLU A 164 -0.03 2.12 -14.19
N ASP A 165 1.07 1.87 -13.46
CA ASP A 165 1.97 2.92 -12.94
C ASP A 165 2.76 3.58 -14.08
N ALA A 166 3.16 2.85 -15.13
CA ALA A 166 3.83 3.43 -16.29
C ALA A 166 2.92 4.39 -17.09
N LEU A 167 1.63 4.05 -17.24
CA LEU A 167 0.63 4.93 -17.84
C LEU A 167 0.31 6.13 -16.94
N SER A 168 0.22 5.91 -15.62
CA SER A 168 -0.01 6.98 -14.65
C SER A 168 1.19 7.91 -14.51
N ALA A 169 2.43 7.39 -14.61
CA ALA A 169 3.68 8.15 -14.61
C ALA A 169 3.85 8.95 -15.90
N SER A 170 3.52 8.39 -17.07
CA SER A 170 3.48 9.13 -18.34
C SER A 170 2.45 10.26 -18.29
N HIS A 171 1.27 10.00 -17.73
CA HIS A 171 0.27 11.05 -17.51
C HIS A 171 0.73 12.08 -16.47
N LEU A 172 1.44 11.66 -15.43
CA LEU A 172 2.01 12.56 -14.43
C LEU A 172 3.07 13.47 -15.06
N GLU A 173 3.98 12.94 -15.88
CA GLU A 173 4.98 13.72 -16.62
C GLU A 173 4.32 14.76 -17.53
N ASP A 174 3.27 14.39 -18.27
CA ASP A 174 2.50 15.33 -19.10
C ASP A 174 1.87 16.45 -18.25
N THR A 175 1.34 16.11 -17.07
CA THR A 175 0.71 17.10 -16.16
C THR A 175 1.74 18.01 -15.50
N LEU A 176 2.90 17.48 -15.10
CA LEU A 176 3.98 18.23 -14.47
C LEU A 176 4.64 19.17 -15.48
N ALA A 177 4.83 18.71 -16.71
CA ALA A 177 5.37 19.55 -17.77
C ALA A 177 4.39 20.68 -18.14
N LEU A 178 3.08 20.43 -18.14
CA LEU A 178 2.06 21.47 -18.37
C LEU A 178 2.00 22.48 -17.20
N LEU A 179 2.17 22.02 -15.96
CA LEU A 179 2.35 22.88 -14.79
C LEU A 179 3.64 23.71 -14.86
N ALA A 180 4.76 23.13 -15.30
CA ALA A 180 6.02 23.84 -15.49
C ALA A 180 5.89 24.95 -16.56
N ALA A 181 5.20 24.65 -17.67
CA ALA A 181 4.91 25.64 -18.72
C ALA A 181 4.00 26.78 -18.23
N LEU A 182 3.02 26.49 -17.38
CA LEU A 182 2.20 27.52 -16.71
C LEU A 182 3.02 28.38 -15.74
N LEU A 183 3.97 27.77 -15.04
CA LEU A 183 4.81 28.41 -14.02
C LEU A 183 6.06 29.11 -14.58
N GLY A 184 6.26 29.05 -15.91
CA GLY A 184 7.19 29.91 -16.65
C GLY A 184 8.50 29.27 -17.10
N ASP A 185 8.61 27.94 -17.18
CA ASP A 185 9.73 27.29 -17.86
C ASP A 185 9.44 27.21 -19.38
N GLU A 186 10.06 28.09 -20.17
CA GLU A 186 9.84 28.20 -21.62
C GLU A 186 10.45 27.05 -22.45
N GLU A 187 11.30 26.19 -21.85
CA GLU A 187 11.96 25.10 -22.57
C GLU A 187 11.11 23.82 -22.69
N ALA A 188 9.98 23.74 -21.97
CA ALA A 188 9.05 22.62 -22.05
C ALA A 188 7.93 22.93 -23.04
N PHE A 189 8.14 22.58 -24.32
CA PHE A 189 7.16 22.09 -25.32
C PHE A 189 7.26 22.71 -26.72
N ALA A 190 7.33 21.82 -27.71
CA ALA A 190 7.22 22.12 -29.14
C ALA A 190 5.82 21.82 -29.74
N GLU A 191 4.88 21.21 -28.97
CA GLU A 191 3.64 20.67 -29.57
C GLU A 191 2.31 20.94 -28.83
N VAL A 192 2.29 21.70 -27.72
CA VAL A 192 1.02 22.13 -27.09
C VAL A 192 0.66 23.52 -27.59
N GLU A 193 -0.60 23.72 -28.04
CA GLU A 193 -1.09 24.99 -28.60
C GLU A 193 -0.81 26.16 -27.64
N THR A 194 0.23 26.94 -27.94
CA THR A 194 0.80 28.00 -27.10
C THR A 194 -0.26 29.02 -26.65
N ARG A 195 -1.30 29.22 -27.46
CA ARG A 195 -2.42 30.15 -27.17
C ARG A 195 -3.28 29.71 -25.98
N GLN A 196 -3.55 28.41 -25.82
CA GLN A 196 -4.38 27.91 -24.71
C GLN A 196 -3.62 28.00 -23.39
N ILE A 197 -2.31 27.73 -23.43
CA ILE A 197 -1.42 27.89 -22.27
C ILE A 197 -1.27 29.37 -21.90
N GLU A 198 -1.06 30.28 -22.87
CA GLU A 198 -1.00 31.72 -22.62
C GLU A 198 -2.31 32.26 -22.03
N GLN A 199 -3.46 31.79 -22.52
CA GLN A 199 -4.77 32.15 -22.00
C GLN A 199 -4.94 31.66 -20.55
N ALA A 200 -4.56 30.43 -20.25
CA ALA A 200 -4.55 29.89 -18.88
C ALA A 200 -3.60 30.66 -17.96
N ARG A 201 -2.39 31.00 -18.42
CA ARG A 201 -1.43 31.84 -17.66
C ARG A 201 -1.98 33.22 -17.36
N SER A 202 -2.62 33.86 -18.33
CA SER A 202 -3.23 35.19 -18.14
C SER A 202 -4.40 35.19 -17.17
N ALA A 203 -5.12 34.06 -17.06
CA ALA A 203 -6.23 33.87 -16.14
C ALA A 203 -5.79 33.40 -14.74
N LEU A 204 -4.57 32.86 -14.62
CA LEU A 204 -4.05 32.31 -13.38
C LEU A 204 -3.52 33.42 -12.45
N THR A 205 -4.28 33.76 -11.43
CA THR A 205 -3.84 34.65 -10.35
C THR A 205 -3.45 33.85 -9.11
N LEU A 206 -2.16 33.57 -8.96
CA LEU A 206 -1.56 33.05 -7.74
C LEU A 206 -0.69 34.14 -7.11
N ASP A 207 -0.73 34.25 -5.79
CA ASP A 207 0.22 35.04 -5.04
C ASP A 207 1.62 34.41 -5.07
N ASP A 208 2.66 35.24 -5.01
CA ASP A 208 4.07 34.80 -5.09
C ASP A 208 4.42 33.76 -4.02
N GLU A 209 3.81 33.87 -2.84
CA GLU A 209 4.00 32.94 -1.73
C GLU A 209 3.43 31.55 -2.06
N SER A 210 2.20 31.46 -2.57
CA SER A 210 1.60 30.20 -3.03
C SER A 210 2.36 29.58 -4.20
N LEU A 211 2.88 30.41 -5.12
CA LEU A 211 3.67 29.94 -6.25
C LEU A 211 5.02 29.35 -5.79
N LEU A 212 5.67 30.01 -4.83
CA LEU A 212 6.89 29.50 -4.22
C LEU A 212 6.64 28.19 -3.46
N MET A 213 5.54 28.08 -2.71
CA MET A 213 5.17 26.83 -2.03
C MET A 213 4.92 25.67 -3.00
N LEU A 214 4.29 25.94 -4.16
CA LEU A 214 4.10 24.94 -5.21
C LEU A 214 5.43 24.45 -5.78
N LYS A 215 6.38 25.36 -6.08
CA LYS A 215 7.72 24.99 -6.54
C LYS A 215 8.47 24.16 -5.49
N MET A 216 8.51 24.61 -4.25
CA MET A 216 9.18 23.89 -3.17
C MET A 216 8.63 22.47 -2.95
N HIS A 217 7.32 22.28 -3.15
CA HIS A 217 6.71 20.97 -2.98
C HIS A 217 6.92 20.05 -4.18
N PHE A 218 6.64 20.53 -5.40
CA PHE A 218 6.62 19.68 -6.59
C PHE A 218 7.95 19.63 -7.36
N GLN A 219 8.76 20.69 -7.30
CA GLN A 219 10.07 20.76 -7.94
C GLN A 219 11.19 20.29 -6.98
N ASP A 220 11.15 20.75 -5.72
CA ASP A 220 12.20 20.45 -4.73
C ASP A 220 11.86 19.23 -3.84
N GLY A 221 10.66 18.67 -3.96
CA GLY A 221 10.23 17.48 -3.21
C GLY A 221 10.08 17.69 -1.70
N LEU A 222 9.96 18.94 -1.23
CA LEU A 222 9.90 19.24 0.20
C LEU A 222 8.52 18.90 0.79
N ASN A 223 8.52 18.27 1.97
CA ASN A 223 7.29 18.06 2.74
C ASN A 223 6.78 19.38 3.37
N PHE A 224 5.48 19.45 3.68
CA PHE A 224 4.86 20.69 4.21
C PHE A 224 5.52 21.22 5.48
N ALA A 225 6.03 20.33 6.34
CA ALA A 225 6.73 20.74 7.56
C ALA A 225 8.08 21.40 7.27
N SER A 226 8.73 21.05 6.17
CA SER A 226 9.98 21.66 5.71
C SER A 226 9.71 22.99 5.00
N ILE A 227 8.66 23.06 4.19
CA ILE A 227 8.19 24.31 3.55
C ILE A 227 7.78 25.33 4.61
N ALA A 228 7.00 24.92 5.63
CA ALA A 228 6.58 25.78 6.73
C ALA A 228 7.77 26.39 7.48
N ARG A 229 8.82 25.59 7.72
CA ARG A 229 10.05 26.05 8.37
C ARG A 229 10.86 26.99 7.49
N ALA A 230 10.99 26.67 6.20
CA ALA A 230 11.76 27.46 5.26
C ALA A 230 11.14 28.85 5.00
N LEU A 231 9.80 28.93 4.97
CA LEU A 231 9.06 30.18 4.77
C LEU A 231 8.66 30.88 6.09
N ASN A 232 9.01 30.30 7.24
CA ASN A 232 8.64 30.78 8.57
C ASN A 232 7.11 31.01 8.73
N VAL A 233 6.30 30.10 8.18
CA VAL A 233 4.83 30.12 8.25
C VAL A 233 4.30 29.02 9.17
N PRO A 234 3.09 29.17 9.75
CA PRO A 234 2.44 28.10 10.51
C PRO A 234 2.36 26.77 9.76
N LYS A 235 2.61 25.65 10.45
CA LYS A 235 2.69 24.29 9.86
C LYS A 235 1.48 23.85 9.02
N HIS A 236 0.29 24.40 9.28
CA HIS A 236 -0.94 24.08 8.56
C HIS A 236 -1.15 24.94 7.29
N GLN A 237 -0.38 26.00 7.10
CA GLN A 237 -0.55 26.95 6.02
C GLN A 237 -0.11 26.40 4.65
N PRO A 238 1.04 25.70 4.50
CA PRO A 238 1.49 25.22 3.20
C PRO A 238 0.52 24.25 2.54
N GLY A 239 0.03 23.23 3.25
CA GLY A 239 -0.92 22.27 2.69
C GLY A 239 -2.22 22.94 2.24
N ARG A 240 -2.70 23.93 3.00
CA ARG A 240 -3.90 24.71 2.64
C ARG A 240 -3.68 25.58 1.41
N GLN A 241 -2.55 26.27 1.32
CA GLN A 241 -2.26 27.18 0.20
C GLN A 241 -1.90 26.44 -1.08
N ILE A 242 -1.15 25.35 -1.00
CA ILE A 242 -0.87 24.47 -2.14
C ILE A 242 -2.20 23.92 -2.70
N LYS A 243 -3.09 23.41 -1.85
CA LYS A 243 -4.41 22.91 -2.28
C LYS A 243 -5.26 23.99 -2.94
N GLN A 244 -5.28 25.20 -2.37
CA GLN A 244 -5.99 26.33 -2.97
C GLN A 244 -5.36 26.78 -4.30
N GLY A 245 -4.03 26.72 -4.40
CA GLY A 245 -3.30 27.02 -5.63
C GLY A 245 -3.66 26.04 -6.75
N LEU A 246 -3.69 24.74 -6.46
CA LEU A 246 -4.08 23.71 -7.42
C LEU A 246 -5.53 23.86 -7.89
N ILE A 247 -6.46 24.20 -7.00
CA ILE A 247 -7.86 24.47 -7.38
C ILE A 247 -7.93 25.65 -8.36
N LYS A 248 -7.20 26.73 -8.10
CA LYS A 248 -7.15 27.90 -9.00
C LYS A 248 -6.50 27.57 -10.35
N ILE A 249 -5.43 26.77 -10.34
CA ILE A 249 -4.78 26.27 -11.55
C ILE A 249 -5.77 25.45 -12.39
N ASN A 250 -6.49 24.53 -11.76
CA ASN A 250 -7.47 23.71 -12.46
C ASN A 250 -8.60 24.55 -13.06
N GLN A 251 -9.12 25.55 -12.32
CA GLN A 251 -10.13 26.47 -12.83
C GLN A 251 -9.64 27.33 -14.01
N ALA A 252 -8.39 27.78 -13.98
CA ALA A 252 -7.79 28.53 -15.08
C ALA A 252 -7.60 27.66 -16.34
N LEU A 253 -7.25 26.39 -16.15
CA LEU A 253 -7.10 25.40 -17.22
C LEU A 253 -8.45 25.02 -17.84
N GLU A 254 -9.47 24.75 -17.02
CA GLU A 254 -10.84 24.51 -17.50
C GLU A 254 -11.39 25.72 -18.27
N GLY A 255 -11.12 26.94 -17.79
CA GLY A 255 -11.51 28.18 -18.47
C GLY A 255 -10.82 28.40 -19.83
N ALA A 256 -9.65 27.80 -20.03
CA ALA A 256 -8.93 27.82 -21.30
C ALA A 256 -9.29 26.63 -22.23
N GLY A 257 -10.24 25.78 -21.83
CA GLY A 257 -10.64 24.60 -22.60
C GLY A 257 -9.70 23.40 -22.45
N LEU A 258 -8.71 23.49 -21.55
CA LEU A 258 -7.79 22.40 -21.22
C LEU A 258 -8.42 21.53 -20.13
N HIS A 259 -9.17 20.51 -20.55
CA HIS A 259 -9.72 19.51 -19.64
C HIS A 259 -8.65 18.49 -19.24
N LEU A 260 -7.89 18.80 -18.19
CA LEU A 260 -7.03 17.83 -17.51
C LEU A 260 -7.90 16.91 -16.65
N ARG A 261 -8.50 15.88 -17.27
CA ARG A 261 -9.32 14.88 -16.57
C ARG A 261 -8.58 14.13 -15.46
N SER A 262 -7.27 14.25 -15.34
CA SER A 262 -6.42 13.44 -14.45
C SER A 262 -5.50 14.21 -13.50
N ALA A 263 -5.18 15.48 -13.75
CA ALA A 263 -4.15 16.19 -12.97
C ALA A 263 -4.60 16.50 -11.53
N ALA A 264 -5.82 16.99 -11.36
CA ALA A 264 -6.35 17.30 -10.03
C ALA A 264 -6.51 16.04 -9.17
N GLN A 265 -6.89 14.92 -9.79
CA GLN A 265 -7.04 13.63 -9.13
C GLN A 265 -5.68 13.04 -8.74
N ALA A 266 -4.69 13.10 -9.63
CA ALA A 266 -3.33 12.64 -9.35
C ALA A 266 -2.60 13.49 -8.29
N LEU A 267 -2.93 14.78 -8.17
CA LEU A 267 -2.34 15.68 -7.18
C LEU A 267 -3.08 15.64 -5.84
N GLU A 268 -4.39 15.39 -5.82
CA GLU A 268 -5.15 15.16 -4.59
C GLU A 268 -4.76 13.85 -3.88
N ASP A 269 -4.33 12.84 -4.62
CA ASP A 269 -3.84 11.57 -4.04
C ASP A 269 -2.47 11.67 -3.34
N ARG A 270 -1.78 12.83 -3.43
CA ARG A 270 -0.44 13.06 -2.86
C ARG A 270 -0.30 14.24 -1.88
N LEU A 271 -1.38 14.99 -1.58
CA LEU A 271 -1.41 16.04 -0.53
C LEU A 271 -2.03 15.52 0.77
#